data_AF-A0A9P1FGL5-F1
#
_entry.id   AF-A0A9P1FGL5-F1
#
_cell.length_a   1.000
_cell.length_b   1.000
_cell.length_c   1.000
_cell.angle_alpha   90.00
_cell.angle_beta   90.00
_cell.angle_gamma   90.00
#
_symmetry.space_group_name_H-M   'P 1'
#
loop_
_entity.id
_entity.type
_entity.pdbx_description
1 polymer ?
#
loop_
_entity_poly.entity_id
_entity_poly.type
_entity_poly.pdbx_seq_one_letter_code
_entity_poly.pdbx_strand_id
1 'polypeptide(L)'
;MKLISEIFHDHCHGDGTMTPATLRELLKSLSEQNVGLWDATDVDNILESWANKSSIDFDDFLSWVYDGSAMLSPRDVEPLSEPRHLTINFDVNKTIVMRDKTANKSVEVVINEVLAETSWGRVEGDRWIIESTKPSSFRPESEGEELVSYAEFLEKQMPGSDRRKERQKYKGAFTSPGSAGESMAHQHKNLCKQLIYPDGSPVQVVHAFFRLLVELKRSKRSFSLIFRSFGEDLELVASELNNFCEGNHPLFPGFRMDGSDGEPDYRFDITHPERFGNFHIEQEELYLVLGTIEQPGEGRFKDVTDRSLSFYEKHELPVKRIISGTSAVVDFIWELSSQCITAGFRDNFQFWKMKGNTQEGGKFFLFDASKNTKRHEIFFDDNVHFKDLKIVRPYHRMRQRRSWWGLPLLRTHVCRADALTAINDDLYFVAEVQRLEANYATKLAAMQRCSTCLLRLPMQKKSTLSLSTMDTMRSETEKYDAWESLRRDEKVLPATSESDADFLSPVSATQDNLKFI
;
A
#
# COMPACT_ATOMS: atom_id res chain seq x y z
N MET A 1 1.43 18.52 -20.57
CA MET A 1 2.88 18.60 -20.29
C MET A 1 3.53 19.72 -21.06
N LYS A 2 3.60 19.68 -22.40
CA LYS A 2 4.13 20.79 -23.21
C LYS A 2 3.48 22.15 -22.85
N LEU A 3 2.15 22.18 -22.80
CA LEU A 3 1.41 23.37 -22.39
C LEU A 3 1.65 23.81 -20.94
N ILE A 4 1.79 22.88 -19.99
CA ILE A 4 2.07 23.19 -18.57
C ILE A 4 3.48 23.78 -18.43
N SER A 5 4.44 23.22 -19.16
CA SER A 5 5.81 23.70 -19.24
C SER A 5 5.86 25.07 -19.92
N GLU A 6 5.15 25.29 -21.01
CA GLU A 6 5.03 26.60 -21.68
C GLU A 6 4.45 27.65 -20.71
N ILE A 7 3.35 27.34 -20.01
CA ILE A 7 2.73 28.26 -19.05
C ILE A 7 3.67 28.60 -17.89
N PHE A 8 4.37 27.61 -17.34
CA PHE A 8 5.35 27.86 -16.29
C PHE A 8 6.52 28.71 -16.82
N HIS A 9 7.03 28.40 -18.00
CA HIS A 9 8.15 29.13 -18.60
C HIS A 9 7.81 30.57 -18.99
N ASP A 10 6.57 30.83 -19.39
CA ASP A 10 6.09 32.17 -19.71
C ASP A 10 5.96 33.06 -18.45
N HIS A 11 5.94 32.47 -17.26
CA HIS A 11 5.73 33.17 -15.98
C HIS A 11 6.88 32.98 -14.97
N CYS A 12 7.90 32.19 -15.30
CA CYS A 12 9.08 32.04 -14.47
C CYS A 12 10.09 33.16 -14.74
N HIS A 13 10.82 33.55 -13.71
CA HIS A 13 11.99 34.41 -13.85
C HIS A 13 13.09 33.68 -14.65
N GLY A 14 14.08 34.43 -15.15
CA GLY A 14 15.19 33.86 -15.94
C GLY A 14 16.07 32.84 -15.20
N ASP A 15 15.81 32.62 -13.91
CA ASP A 15 16.42 31.59 -13.05
C ASP A 15 15.65 30.26 -13.02
N GLY A 16 14.51 30.16 -13.73
CA GLY A 16 13.70 28.95 -13.79
C GLY A 16 12.72 28.79 -12.62
N THR A 17 12.50 29.83 -11.83
CA THR A 17 11.57 29.80 -10.68
C THR A 17 10.49 30.89 -10.79
N MET A 18 9.38 30.73 -10.07
CA MET A 18 8.26 31.68 -10.02
C MET A 18 8.02 32.09 -8.57
N THR A 19 7.74 33.37 -8.29
CA THR A 19 7.38 33.76 -6.92
C THR A 19 5.93 33.37 -6.59
N PRO A 20 5.57 33.17 -5.31
CA PRO A 20 4.18 32.98 -4.91
C PRO A 20 3.25 34.11 -5.35
N ALA A 21 3.75 35.35 -5.47
CA ALA A 21 2.99 36.49 -5.97
C ALA A 21 2.70 36.37 -7.48
N THR A 22 3.69 36.01 -8.29
CA THR A 22 3.52 35.78 -9.74
C THR A 22 2.53 34.64 -10.00
N LEU A 23 2.63 33.58 -9.22
CA LEU A 23 1.68 32.48 -9.25
C LEU A 23 0.28 32.94 -8.82
N ARG A 24 0.14 33.74 -7.75
CA ARG A 24 -1.14 34.31 -7.31
C ARG A 24 -1.81 35.06 -8.45
N GLU A 25 -1.04 35.87 -9.19
CA GLU A 25 -1.53 36.59 -10.37
C GLU A 25 -1.93 35.64 -11.51
N LEU A 26 -1.15 34.59 -11.77
CA LEU A 26 -1.50 33.55 -12.75
C LEU A 26 -2.81 32.84 -12.37
N LEU A 27 -2.96 32.42 -11.10
CA LEU A 27 -4.16 31.74 -10.60
C LEU A 27 -5.39 32.65 -10.55
N LYS A 28 -5.21 33.94 -10.22
CA LYS A 28 -6.27 34.96 -10.28
C LYS A 28 -6.67 35.30 -11.72
N SER A 29 -5.71 35.46 -12.63
CA SER A 29 -5.98 35.65 -14.06
C SER A 29 -6.76 34.46 -14.63
N LEU A 30 -6.40 33.24 -14.21
CA LEU A 30 -7.14 32.02 -14.52
C LEU A 30 -8.54 31.98 -13.90
N SER A 31 -8.76 32.59 -12.73
CA SER A 31 -10.09 32.65 -12.09
C SER A 31 -10.99 33.73 -12.72
N GLU A 32 -10.43 34.90 -13.02
CA GLU A 32 -11.10 36.07 -13.62
C GLU A 32 -11.51 35.85 -15.08
N GLN A 33 -10.80 35.00 -15.82
CA GLN A 33 -11.20 34.53 -17.15
C GLN A 33 -12.41 33.56 -17.12
N ASN A 34 -13.08 33.47 -15.97
CA ASN A 34 -14.40 32.91 -15.71
C ASN A 34 -14.62 31.52 -16.31
N VAL A 35 -13.94 30.54 -15.72
CA VAL A 35 -14.25 29.12 -15.92
C VAL A 35 -14.85 28.47 -14.67
N GLY A 36 -15.12 29.25 -13.61
CA GLY A 36 -15.83 28.80 -12.40
C GLY A 36 -15.14 27.63 -11.69
N LEU A 37 -13.81 27.55 -11.75
CA LEU A 37 -13.02 26.35 -11.44
C LEU A 37 -12.37 26.32 -10.06
N TRP A 38 -12.13 27.51 -9.49
CA TRP A 38 -11.68 27.74 -8.14
C TRP A 38 -12.14 29.12 -7.71
N ASP A 39 -12.48 29.30 -6.44
CA ASP A 39 -12.78 30.63 -5.89
C ASP A 39 -11.54 31.27 -5.24
N ALA A 40 -11.69 32.50 -4.74
CA ALA A 40 -10.59 33.21 -4.11
C ALA A 40 -10.01 32.42 -2.91
N THR A 41 -10.85 31.67 -2.20
CA THR A 41 -10.49 30.84 -1.05
C THR A 41 -9.62 29.65 -1.48
N ASP A 42 -9.97 28.97 -2.58
CA ASP A 42 -9.15 27.88 -3.13
C ASP A 42 -7.75 28.40 -3.50
N VAL A 43 -7.67 29.59 -4.14
CA VAL A 43 -6.40 30.24 -4.50
C VAL A 43 -5.61 30.66 -3.25
N ASP A 44 -6.29 31.18 -2.24
CA ASP A 44 -5.66 31.56 -0.97
C ASP A 44 -5.11 30.34 -0.21
N ASN A 45 -5.85 29.24 -0.14
CA ASN A 45 -5.39 27.99 0.48
C ASN A 45 -4.14 27.43 -0.22
N ILE A 46 -4.12 27.47 -1.55
CA ILE A 46 -2.96 27.07 -2.36
C ILE A 46 -1.75 27.94 -2.04
N LEU A 47 -1.94 29.25 -1.93
CA LEU A 47 -0.84 30.18 -1.69
C LEU A 47 -0.37 30.17 -0.24
N GLU A 48 -1.25 29.85 0.70
CA GLU A 48 -0.92 29.63 2.11
C GLU A 48 0.00 28.42 2.27
N SER A 49 -0.23 27.34 1.51
CA SER A 49 0.68 26.18 1.46
C SER A 49 2.10 26.52 0.94
N TRP A 50 2.23 27.67 0.29
CA TRP A 50 3.48 28.20 -0.25
C TRP A 50 3.98 29.47 0.45
N ALA A 51 3.34 29.88 1.55
CA ALA A 51 3.67 31.13 2.24
C ALA A 51 5.12 31.18 2.76
N ASN A 52 5.70 30.00 3.04
CA ASN A 52 7.07 29.86 3.53
C ASN A 52 8.12 29.77 2.41
N LYS A 53 7.70 29.71 1.14
CA LYS A 53 8.62 29.60 -0.01
C LYS A 53 8.90 30.97 -0.60
N SER A 54 10.18 31.27 -0.82
CA SER A 54 10.61 32.46 -1.56
C SER A 54 10.47 32.29 -3.07
N SER A 55 10.53 31.06 -3.59
CA SER A 55 10.37 30.73 -5.00
C SER A 55 9.79 29.31 -5.21
N ILE A 56 9.20 29.08 -6.38
CA ILE A 56 8.52 27.85 -6.79
C ILE A 56 9.17 27.40 -8.10
N ASP A 57 9.79 26.22 -8.11
CA ASP A 57 10.37 25.65 -9.32
C ASP A 57 9.34 24.89 -10.18
N PHE A 58 9.77 24.38 -11.34
CA PHE A 58 8.86 23.69 -12.25
C PHE A 58 8.30 22.39 -11.65
N ASP A 59 9.09 21.68 -10.85
CA ASP A 59 8.67 20.42 -10.24
C ASP A 59 7.70 20.67 -9.09
N ASP A 60 7.89 21.74 -8.32
CA ASP A 60 6.95 22.24 -7.31
C ASP A 60 5.60 22.64 -7.94
N PHE A 61 5.65 23.42 -9.03
CA PHE A 61 4.46 23.82 -9.75
C PHE A 61 3.74 22.61 -10.36
N LEU A 62 4.49 21.67 -10.94
CA LEU A 62 3.95 20.46 -11.53
C LEU A 62 3.35 19.53 -10.46
N SER A 63 4.03 19.39 -9.32
CA SER A 63 3.56 18.67 -8.14
C SER A 63 2.23 19.25 -7.67
N TRP A 64 2.12 20.57 -7.53
CA TRP A 64 0.84 21.22 -7.21
C TRP A 64 -0.25 20.99 -8.27
N VAL A 65 0.06 21.10 -9.57
CA VAL A 65 -0.92 20.83 -10.63
C VAL A 65 -1.49 19.41 -10.54
N TYR A 66 -0.66 18.42 -10.15
CA TYR A 66 -1.08 17.01 -10.09
C TYR A 66 -1.61 16.55 -8.73
N ASP A 67 -1.13 17.15 -7.64
CA ASP A 67 -1.42 16.72 -6.27
C ASP A 67 -2.22 17.80 -5.51
N GLY A 68 -1.86 19.08 -5.61
CA GLY A 68 -2.59 20.19 -4.97
C GLY A 68 -3.95 20.51 -5.60
N SER A 69 -4.14 20.25 -6.89
CA SER A 69 -5.42 20.46 -7.58
C SER A 69 -6.56 19.60 -7.01
N ALA A 70 -6.24 18.49 -6.34
CA ALA A 70 -7.23 17.65 -5.67
C ALA A 70 -7.86 18.31 -4.42
N MET A 71 -7.31 19.42 -3.92
CA MET A 71 -7.91 20.26 -2.87
C MET A 71 -8.97 21.23 -3.39
N LEU A 72 -9.10 21.38 -4.71
CA LEU A 72 -10.11 22.26 -5.30
C LEU A 72 -11.50 21.73 -5.00
N SER A 73 -12.36 22.60 -4.47
CA SER A 73 -13.74 22.30 -4.14
C SER A 73 -14.44 21.54 -5.28
N PRO A 74 -15.06 20.38 -5.02
CA PRO A 74 -15.77 19.63 -6.05
C PRO A 74 -16.94 20.47 -6.55
N ARG A 75 -16.85 20.93 -7.80
CA ARG A 75 -17.99 21.48 -8.55
C ARG A 75 -18.43 20.44 -9.56
N ASP A 76 -19.76 20.27 -9.66
CA ASP A 76 -20.49 19.31 -10.47
C ASP A 76 -19.68 18.75 -11.64
N VAL A 77 -18.97 17.65 -11.39
CA VAL A 77 -18.40 16.84 -12.45
C VAL A 77 -19.45 15.81 -12.77
N GLU A 78 -19.87 15.75 -14.04
CA GLU A 78 -20.75 14.68 -14.48
C GLU A 78 -20.11 13.33 -14.07
N PRO A 79 -20.84 12.49 -13.33
CA PRO A 79 -20.31 11.19 -12.95
C PRO A 79 -19.89 10.45 -14.22
N LEU A 80 -18.76 9.73 -14.14
CA LEU A 80 -18.36 8.84 -15.22
C LEU A 80 -19.54 7.92 -15.53
N SER A 81 -19.85 7.77 -16.81
CA SER A 81 -21.02 6.99 -17.25
C SER A 81 -20.95 5.53 -16.81
N GLU A 82 -19.75 5.00 -16.51
CA GLU A 82 -19.52 3.66 -16.00
C GLU A 82 -18.37 3.63 -14.97
N PRO A 83 -18.47 2.78 -13.92
CA PRO A 83 -17.40 2.61 -12.94
C PRO A 83 -16.17 1.89 -13.54
N ARG A 84 -14.95 2.35 -13.19
CA ARG A 84 -13.66 1.84 -13.72
C ARG A 84 -13.39 0.39 -13.34
N HIS A 85 -12.84 -0.49 -14.17
CA HIS A 85 -12.44 -1.83 -13.70
C HIS A 85 -11.50 -1.75 -12.46
N LEU A 86 -11.81 -2.47 -11.38
CA LEU A 86 -10.96 -2.52 -10.18
C LEU A 86 -9.93 -3.63 -10.28
N THR A 87 -8.68 -3.33 -9.96
CA THR A 87 -7.67 -4.38 -9.72
C THR A 87 -7.25 -4.28 -8.27
N ILE A 88 -7.64 -5.26 -7.47
CA ILE A 88 -7.38 -5.23 -6.02
C ILE A 88 -6.26 -6.21 -5.70
N ASN A 89 -5.14 -5.66 -5.28
CA ASN A 89 -4.00 -6.42 -4.78
C ASN A 89 -4.15 -6.53 -3.25
N PHE A 90 -4.19 -7.76 -2.76
CA PHE A 90 -4.22 -8.04 -1.32
C PHE A 90 -2.91 -8.69 -0.92
N ASP A 91 -2.17 -8.05 -0.02
CA ASP A 91 -1.30 -8.83 0.85
C ASP A 91 -2.13 -9.85 1.66
N VAL A 92 -1.50 -10.96 2.01
CA VAL A 92 -2.16 -12.06 2.72
C VAL A 92 -1.99 -11.96 4.23
N ASN A 93 -0.76 -11.98 4.73
CA ASN A 93 -0.48 -12.19 6.16
C ASN A 93 -0.76 -10.94 6.96
N LYS A 94 -1.52 -11.06 8.06
CA LYS A 94 -1.96 -9.95 8.92
C LYS A 94 -2.80 -8.86 8.21
N THR A 95 -3.01 -8.99 6.90
CA THR A 95 -3.94 -8.21 6.09
C THR A 95 -5.30 -8.90 6.01
N ILE A 96 -5.36 -10.12 5.48
CA ILE A 96 -6.59 -10.92 5.41
C ILE A 96 -6.50 -12.26 6.16
N VAL A 97 -5.30 -12.76 6.44
CA VAL A 97 -5.05 -14.00 7.20
C VAL A 97 -4.42 -13.67 8.56
N MET A 98 -5.10 -14.02 9.66
CA MET A 98 -4.67 -13.70 11.03
C MET A 98 -3.88 -14.85 11.69
N ARG A 99 -3.00 -15.48 10.90
CA ARG A 99 -2.05 -16.51 11.33
C ARG A 99 -0.80 -16.40 10.47
N ASP A 100 0.32 -16.93 10.95
CA ASP A 100 1.54 -16.99 10.15
C ASP A 100 2.14 -18.40 10.21
N LYS A 101 2.05 -19.13 9.09
CA LYS A 101 2.61 -20.48 8.99
C LYS A 101 4.12 -20.45 8.87
N THR A 102 4.67 -19.51 8.10
CA THR A 102 6.12 -19.37 7.86
C THR A 102 6.90 -19.17 9.16
N ALA A 103 6.31 -18.47 10.12
CA ALA A 103 6.91 -18.24 11.43
C ALA A 103 6.27 -19.00 12.58
N ASN A 104 5.38 -19.95 12.26
CA ASN A 104 4.74 -20.84 13.22
C ASN A 104 4.01 -20.10 14.36
N LYS A 105 3.28 -19.02 14.01
CA LYS A 105 2.45 -18.25 14.94
C LYS A 105 0.99 -18.70 14.84
N SER A 106 0.40 -19.04 15.97
CA SER A 106 -1.04 -19.30 16.07
C SER A 106 -1.84 -18.00 16.02
N VAL A 107 -3.15 -18.11 15.83
CA VAL A 107 -4.07 -16.95 15.83
C VAL A 107 -3.95 -16.17 17.15
N GLU A 108 -3.87 -16.87 18.28
CA GLU A 108 -3.77 -16.25 19.61
C GLU A 108 -2.50 -15.39 19.75
N VAL A 109 -1.39 -15.81 19.15
CA VAL A 109 -0.14 -15.05 19.14
C VAL A 109 -0.27 -13.81 18.26
N VAL A 110 -0.86 -13.94 17.07
CA VAL A 110 -1.10 -12.80 16.17
C VAL A 110 -2.04 -11.78 16.80
N ILE A 111 -3.12 -12.21 17.47
CA ILE A 111 -4.02 -11.31 18.19
C ILE A 111 -3.31 -10.58 19.33
N ASN A 112 -2.41 -11.25 20.05
CA ASN A 112 -1.58 -10.60 21.06
C ASN A 112 -0.67 -9.52 20.45
N GLU A 113 -0.09 -9.77 19.29
CA GLU A 113 0.72 -8.79 18.56
C GLU A 113 -0.12 -7.59 18.10
N VAL A 114 -1.30 -7.84 17.53
CA VAL A 114 -2.26 -6.77 17.15
C VAL A 114 -2.63 -5.93 18.38
N LEU A 115 -2.90 -6.56 19.53
CA LEU A 115 -3.21 -5.84 20.76
C LEU A 115 -2.00 -5.09 21.32
N ALA A 116 -0.79 -5.64 21.24
CA ALA A 116 0.43 -4.95 21.65
C ALA A 116 0.71 -3.68 20.83
N GLU A 117 0.34 -3.71 19.55
CA GLU A 117 0.46 -2.56 18.65
C GLU A 117 -0.67 -1.55 18.89
N THR A 118 -1.89 -2.00 19.17
CA THR A 118 -3.08 -1.13 19.27
C THR A 118 -3.48 -0.75 20.70
N SER A 119 -2.71 -1.14 21.71
CA SER A 119 -2.94 -0.75 23.11
C SER A 119 -1.99 0.37 23.50
N TRP A 120 -2.53 1.43 24.10
CA TRP A 120 -1.83 2.68 24.39
C TRP A 120 -1.67 2.91 25.89
N GLY A 121 -0.48 3.38 26.28
CA GLY A 121 -0.11 3.60 27.67
C GLY A 121 1.01 4.62 27.84
N ARG A 122 1.33 4.94 29.09
CA ARG A 122 2.45 5.83 29.46
C ARG A 122 3.69 5.04 29.83
N VAL A 123 4.83 5.70 29.76
CA VAL A 123 6.11 5.13 30.18
C VAL A 123 6.52 5.76 31.50
N GLU A 124 6.54 4.96 32.56
CA GLU A 124 7.01 5.38 33.88
C GLU A 124 8.32 4.66 34.19
N GLY A 125 9.45 5.36 34.00
CA GLY A 125 10.78 4.77 34.15
C GLY A 125 11.07 3.69 33.10
N ASP A 126 11.26 2.45 33.55
CA ASP A 126 11.49 1.27 32.71
C ASP A 126 10.22 0.44 32.47
N ARG A 127 9.05 0.96 32.86
CA ARG A 127 7.77 0.26 32.74
C ARG A 127 6.82 0.98 31.78
N TRP A 128 6.03 0.16 31.09
CA TRP A 128 4.90 0.60 30.32
C TRP A 128 3.61 0.31 31.10
N ILE A 129 2.80 1.33 31.31
CA ILE A 129 1.54 1.24 32.05
C ILE A 129 0.40 1.57 31.11
N ILE A 130 -0.48 0.59 30.92
CA ILE A 130 -1.65 0.73 30.07
C ILE A 130 -2.59 1.82 30.60
N GLU A 131 -3.07 2.68 29.70
CA GLU A 131 -4.01 3.75 30.04
C GLU A 131 -5.34 3.59 29.30
N SER A 132 -5.28 3.18 28.04
CA SER A 132 -6.47 2.86 27.26
C SER A 132 -7.15 1.58 27.78
N THR A 133 -8.48 1.63 27.95
CA THR A 133 -9.28 0.45 28.36
C THR A 133 -9.75 -0.41 27.18
N LYS A 134 -9.54 0.08 25.96
CA LYS A 134 -9.86 -0.60 24.70
C LYS A 134 -8.71 -0.38 23.71
N PRO A 135 -8.41 -1.38 22.86
CA PRO A 135 -7.47 -1.19 21.77
C PRO A 135 -8.03 -0.18 20.76
N SER A 136 -7.14 0.56 20.13
CA SER A 136 -7.45 1.52 19.08
C SER A 136 -6.33 1.49 18.05
N SER A 137 -6.70 1.46 16.78
CA SER A 137 -5.78 1.60 15.66
C SER A 137 -5.03 2.94 15.69
N PHE A 138 -5.68 3.98 16.21
CA PHE A 138 -5.13 5.33 16.31
C PHE A 138 -4.68 5.63 17.73
N ARG A 139 -3.54 6.30 17.85
CA ARG A 139 -3.04 6.89 19.09
C ARG A 139 -4.09 7.87 19.64
N PRO A 140 -4.59 7.66 20.86
CA PRO A 140 -5.51 8.60 21.48
C PRO A 140 -4.84 9.96 21.72
N GLU A 141 -5.59 11.04 21.55
CA GLU A 141 -5.16 12.36 22.00
C GLU A 141 -5.05 12.38 23.54
N SER A 142 -3.95 12.93 24.07
CA SER A 142 -3.75 13.10 25.52
C SER A 142 -3.39 14.56 25.83
N GLU A 143 -3.97 15.11 26.90
CA GLU A 143 -3.63 16.46 27.39
C GLU A 143 -2.27 16.53 28.13
N GLY A 144 -1.44 15.48 28.01
CA GLY A 144 -0.22 15.29 28.79
C GLY A 144 0.92 14.66 27.98
N GLU A 145 1.62 13.67 28.55
CA GLU A 145 2.66 12.93 27.83
C GLU A 145 2.06 12.09 26.69
N GLU A 146 2.78 12.04 25.57
CA GLU A 146 2.40 11.27 24.40
C GLU A 146 2.29 9.78 24.75
N LEU A 147 1.13 9.19 24.44
CA LEU A 147 0.94 7.75 24.67
C LEU A 147 1.74 6.95 23.66
N VAL A 148 2.31 5.86 24.15
CA VAL A 148 3.14 4.95 23.35
C VAL A 148 2.46 3.59 23.36
N SER A 149 2.43 2.90 22.22
CA SER A 149 1.96 1.52 22.19
C SER A 149 2.95 0.59 22.89
N TYR A 150 2.49 -0.59 23.33
CA TYR A 150 3.41 -1.55 23.94
C TYR A 150 4.50 -2.01 22.96
N ALA A 151 4.15 -2.19 21.68
CA ALA A 151 5.11 -2.51 20.63
C ALA A 151 6.20 -1.44 20.47
N GLU A 152 5.82 -0.15 20.41
CA GLU A 152 6.77 0.97 20.33
C GLU A 152 7.67 1.07 21.56
N PHE A 153 7.10 0.84 22.75
CA PHE A 153 7.87 0.78 23.98
C PHE A 153 8.96 -0.31 23.92
N LEU A 154 8.62 -1.51 23.44
CA LEU A 154 9.59 -2.60 23.29
C LEU A 154 10.69 -2.27 22.28
N GLU A 155 10.37 -1.62 21.16
CA GLU A 155 11.38 -1.17 20.19
C GLU A 155 12.35 -0.16 20.81
N LYS A 156 11.85 0.79 21.61
CA LYS A 156 12.69 1.78 22.31
C LYS A 156 13.57 1.15 23.39
N GLN A 157 13.04 0.20 24.16
CA GLN A 157 13.79 -0.46 25.25
C GLN A 157 14.80 -1.49 24.74
N MET A 158 14.51 -2.11 23.61
CA MET A 158 15.34 -3.16 23.03
C MET A 158 15.59 -2.89 21.55
N PRO A 159 16.38 -1.86 21.19
CA PRO A 159 16.60 -1.49 19.80
C PRO A 159 17.43 -2.54 19.04
N GLY A 160 17.36 -2.49 17.71
CA GLY A 160 18.17 -3.33 16.80
C GLY A 160 17.56 -4.70 16.46
N SER A 161 18.12 -5.33 15.44
CA SER A 161 17.65 -6.63 14.90
C SER A 161 17.87 -7.80 15.86
N ASP A 162 18.93 -7.77 16.67
CA ASP A 162 19.34 -8.91 17.51
C ASP A 162 18.34 -9.19 18.65
N ARG A 163 17.68 -8.15 19.15
CA ARG A 163 16.69 -8.22 20.23
C ARG A 163 15.28 -8.53 19.73
N ARG A 164 15.08 -8.67 18.41
CA ARG A 164 13.77 -8.84 17.78
C ARG A 164 13.02 -10.08 18.28
N LYS A 165 13.71 -11.23 18.37
CA LYS A 165 13.09 -12.48 18.86
C LYS A 165 12.50 -12.30 20.26
N GLU A 166 13.20 -11.53 21.10
CA GLU A 166 12.74 -11.22 22.45
C GLU A 166 11.56 -10.26 22.45
N ARG A 167 11.59 -9.20 21.63
CA ARG A 167 10.42 -8.31 21.43
C ARG A 167 9.19 -9.09 20.98
N GLN A 168 9.35 -9.98 20.00
CA GLN A 168 8.27 -10.82 19.49
C GLN A 168 7.71 -11.77 20.54
N LYS A 169 8.55 -12.32 21.41
CA LYS A 169 8.10 -13.11 22.56
C LYS A 169 7.21 -12.28 23.51
N TYR A 170 7.59 -11.05 23.82
CA TYR A 170 6.78 -10.17 24.67
C TYR A 170 5.48 -9.72 23.99
N LYS A 171 5.53 -9.35 22.71
CA LYS A 171 4.33 -9.00 21.93
C LYS A 171 3.36 -10.18 21.87
N GLY A 172 3.82 -11.38 21.51
CA GLY A 172 3.02 -12.59 21.42
C GLY A 172 2.45 -13.09 22.76
N ALA A 173 2.94 -12.58 23.89
CA ALA A 173 2.47 -12.88 25.24
C ALA A 173 1.79 -11.68 25.94
N PHE A 174 1.50 -10.60 25.22
CA PHE A 174 1.10 -9.30 25.78
C PHE A 174 -0.01 -9.37 26.84
N THR A 175 -1.05 -10.17 26.63
CA THR A 175 -2.18 -10.30 27.57
C THR A 175 -2.07 -11.49 28.53
N SER A 176 -0.90 -12.12 28.65
CA SER A 176 -0.70 -13.24 29.59
C SER A 176 -0.72 -12.75 31.04
N PRO A 177 -1.08 -13.60 32.01
CA PRO A 177 -1.01 -13.23 33.42
C PRO A 177 0.37 -12.69 33.82
N GLY A 178 0.41 -11.55 34.50
CA GLY A 178 1.63 -10.83 34.89
C GLY A 178 2.30 -10.01 33.79
N SER A 179 1.75 -9.99 32.57
CA SER A 179 2.27 -9.18 31.45
C SER A 179 1.65 -7.78 31.42
N ALA A 180 2.30 -6.86 30.71
CA ALA A 180 1.93 -5.44 30.69
C ALA A 180 0.49 -5.18 30.19
N GLY A 181 -0.04 -6.07 29.35
CA GLY A 181 -1.40 -6.02 28.80
C GLY A 181 -2.38 -6.98 29.45
N GLU A 182 -2.12 -7.51 30.66
CA GLU A 182 -3.02 -8.50 31.31
C GLU A 182 -4.49 -8.02 31.37
N SER A 183 -4.73 -6.74 31.60
CA SER A 183 -6.07 -6.15 31.60
C SER A 183 -6.81 -6.27 30.26
N MET A 184 -6.09 -6.44 29.14
CA MET A 184 -6.63 -6.65 27.80
C MET A 184 -6.96 -8.11 27.50
N ALA A 185 -6.76 -9.05 28.43
CA ALA A 185 -7.05 -10.48 28.21
C ALA A 185 -8.51 -10.76 27.82
N HIS A 186 -9.47 -9.93 28.23
CA HIS A 186 -10.86 -10.04 27.77
C HIS A 186 -11.00 -9.69 26.28
N GLN A 187 -10.32 -8.63 25.82
CA GLN A 187 -10.33 -8.23 24.42
C GLN A 187 -9.67 -9.30 23.54
N HIS A 188 -8.55 -9.86 23.99
CA HIS A 188 -7.89 -11.00 23.33
C HIS A 188 -8.86 -12.16 23.10
N LYS A 189 -9.56 -12.60 24.16
CA LYS A 189 -10.57 -13.67 24.07
C LYS A 189 -11.71 -13.32 23.12
N ASN A 190 -12.16 -12.08 23.09
CA ASN A 190 -13.25 -11.65 22.20
C ASN A 190 -12.81 -11.67 20.73
N LEU A 191 -11.60 -11.18 20.42
CA LEU A 191 -11.05 -11.22 19.06
C LEU A 191 -10.82 -12.67 18.58
N CYS A 192 -10.25 -13.53 19.42
CA CYS A 192 -10.07 -14.94 19.08
C CYS A 192 -11.41 -15.64 18.79
N LYS A 193 -12.48 -15.32 19.54
CA LYS A 193 -13.82 -15.87 19.29
C LYS A 193 -14.42 -15.44 17.94
N GLN A 194 -14.10 -14.23 17.47
CA GLN A 194 -14.54 -13.76 16.16
C GLN A 194 -13.85 -14.49 15.01
N LEU A 195 -12.69 -15.11 15.28
CA LEU A 195 -11.91 -15.90 14.33
C LEU A 195 -12.20 -17.41 14.43
N ILE A 196 -13.41 -17.76 14.86
CA ILE A 196 -13.94 -19.13 14.87
C ILE A 196 -15.30 -19.13 14.18
N TYR A 197 -15.48 -20.00 13.19
CA TYR A 197 -16.75 -20.17 12.50
C TYR A 197 -17.82 -20.81 13.40
N PRO A 198 -19.11 -20.70 13.06
CA PRO A 198 -20.20 -21.31 13.84
C PRO A 198 -20.08 -22.84 14.01
N ASP A 199 -19.37 -23.51 13.11
CA ASP A 199 -19.10 -24.96 13.16
C ASP A 199 -17.90 -25.32 14.07
N GLY A 200 -17.26 -24.32 14.69
CA GLY A 200 -16.10 -24.48 15.56
C GLY A 200 -14.76 -24.53 14.84
N SER A 201 -14.73 -24.50 13.50
CA SER A 201 -13.49 -24.44 12.73
C SER A 201 -12.86 -23.03 12.76
N PRO A 202 -11.52 -22.91 12.68
CA PRO A 202 -10.87 -21.60 12.69
C PRO A 202 -11.10 -20.84 11.38
N VAL A 203 -11.35 -19.54 11.48
CA VAL A 203 -11.38 -18.61 10.34
C VAL A 203 -9.97 -18.55 9.75
N GLN A 204 -9.81 -18.78 8.44
CA GLN A 204 -8.49 -18.65 7.80
C GLN A 204 -8.31 -17.26 7.19
N VAL A 205 -9.37 -16.70 6.61
CA VAL A 205 -9.45 -15.38 5.97
C VAL A 205 -10.57 -14.58 6.63
N VAL A 206 -10.27 -13.35 7.05
CA VAL A 206 -11.20 -12.49 7.79
C VAL A 206 -12.49 -12.22 7.02
N HIS A 207 -13.61 -12.16 7.74
CA HIS A 207 -14.94 -12.02 7.14
C HIS A 207 -15.11 -10.74 6.31
N ALA A 208 -14.45 -9.65 6.71
CA ALA A 208 -14.48 -8.38 5.99
C ALA A 208 -14.05 -8.51 4.51
N PHE A 209 -13.14 -9.44 4.21
CA PHE A 209 -12.72 -9.70 2.84
C PHE A 209 -13.87 -10.29 2.01
N PHE A 210 -14.56 -11.31 2.52
CA PHE A 210 -15.70 -11.92 1.82
C PHE A 210 -16.88 -10.96 1.68
N ARG A 211 -17.10 -10.09 2.67
CA ARG A 211 -18.10 -9.03 2.59
C ARG A 211 -17.83 -8.05 1.45
N LEU A 212 -16.56 -7.70 1.21
CA LEU A 212 -16.18 -6.93 0.03
C LEU A 212 -16.59 -7.67 -1.26
N LEU A 213 -16.29 -8.96 -1.38
CA LEU A 213 -16.66 -9.73 -2.58
C LEU A 213 -18.18 -9.79 -2.80
N VAL A 214 -18.95 -9.96 -1.72
CA VAL A 214 -20.41 -9.92 -1.78
C VAL A 214 -20.90 -8.58 -2.33
N GLU A 215 -20.34 -7.46 -1.85
CA GLU A 215 -20.74 -6.12 -2.30
C GLU A 215 -20.34 -5.85 -3.75
N LEU A 216 -19.11 -6.22 -4.14
CA LEU A 216 -18.63 -6.10 -5.51
C LEU A 216 -19.51 -6.90 -6.49
N LYS A 217 -19.90 -8.14 -6.13
CA LYS A 217 -20.80 -8.94 -6.95
C LYS A 217 -22.21 -8.36 -7.02
N ARG A 218 -22.79 -7.94 -5.90
CA ARG A 218 -24.15 -7.35 -5.85
C ARG A 218 -24.25 -6.07 -6.68
N SER A 219 -23.21 -5.25 -6.66
CA SER A 219 -23.11 -4.04 -7.45
C SER A 219 -22.72 -4.28 -8.92
N LYS A 220 -22.57 -5.54 -9.35
CA LYS A 220 -22.10 -5.94 -10.69
C LYS A 220 -20.80 -5.23 -11.07
N ARG A 221 -19.91 -5.09 -10.09
CA ARG A 221 -18.65 -4.40 -10.27
C ARG A 221 -17.74 -5.24 -11.16
N SER A 222 -17.11 -4.62 -12.16
CA SER A 222 -16.00 -5.25 -12.88
C SER A 222 -14.73 -5.14 -12.03
N PHE A 223 -14.16 -6.28 -11.62
CA PHE A 223 -12.93 -6.31 -10.82
C PHE A 223 -12.11 -7.60 -11.02
N SER A 224 -10.80 -7.53 -10.74
CA SER A 224 -9.87 -8.66 -10.63
C SER A 224 -9.20 -8.66 -9.26
N LEU A 225 -8.93 -9.86 -8.71
CA LEU A 225 -8.26 -10.09 -7.43
C LEU A 225 -6.85 -10.60 -7.65
N ILE A 226 -5.86 -9.96 -7.03
CA ILE A 226 -4.47 -10.39 -7.08
C ILE A 226 -3.95 -10.58 -5.66
N PHE A 227 -3.72 -11.82 -5.24
CA PHE A 227 -3.09 -12.09 -3.95
C PHE A 227 -1.58 -11.93 -4.04
N ARG A 228 -1.01 -11.30 -3.03
CA ARG A 228 0.41 -10.96 -2.90
C ARG A 228 0.89 -11.49 -1.58
N SER A 229 2.05 -12.13 -1.54
CA SER A 229 2.64 -12.59 -0.29
C SER A 229 4.13 -12.75 -0.47
N PHE A 230 4.91 -12.58 0.58
CA PHE A 230 6.29 -13.06 0.60
C PHE A 230 6.39 -14.52 1.09
N GLY A 231 5.33 -15.03 1.74
CA GLY A 231 5.27 -16.37 2.34
C GLY A 231 4.68 -17.44 1.41
N GLU A 232 4.09 -18.47 2.03
CA GLU A 232 3.55 -19.68 1.36
C GLU A 232 2.01 -19.80 1.49
N ASP A 233 1.35 -18.73 1.94
CA ASP A 233 -0.05 -18.75 2.38
C ASP A 233 -1.07 -18.74 1.23
N LEU A 234 -0.62 -18.62 -0.04
CA LEU A 234 -1.51 -18.55 -1.21
C LEU A 234 -2.41 -19.79 -1.38
N GLU A 235 -1.92 -20.99 -1.04
CA GLU A 235 -2.73 -22.21 -1.13
C GLU A 235 -3.90 -22.21 -0.14
N LEU A 236 -3.70 -21.66 1.06
CA LEU A 236 -4.77 -21.62 2.06
C LEU A 236 -5.82 -20.59 1.69
N VAL A 237 -5.39 -19.44 1.15
CA VAL A 237 -6.31 -18.42 0.60
C VAL A 237 -7.11 -18.99 -0.57
N ALA A 238 -6.46 -19.74 -1.46
CA ALA A 238 -7.14 -20.41 -2.57
C ALA A 238 -8.21 -21.38 -2.08
N SER A 239 -7.89 -22.22 -1.10
CA SER A 239 -8.82 -23.20 -0.53
C SER A 239 -10.07 -22.53 0.05
N GLU A 240 -9.91 -21.49 0.88
CA GLU A 240 -11.06 -20.84 1.52
C GLU A 240 -11.85 -19.96 0.55
N LEU A 241 -11.18 -19.25 -0.36
CA LEU A 241 -11.86 -18.51 -1.42
C LEU A 241 -12.66 -19.45 -2.32
N ASN A 242 -12.13 -20.61 -2.68
CA ASN A 242 -12.86 -21.57 -3.52
C ASN A 242 -14.08 -22.13 -2.79
N ASN A 243 -13.96 -22.46 -1.50
CA ASN A 243 -15.11 -22.84 -0.68
C ASN A 243 -16.19 -21.74 -0.65
N PHE A 244 -15.80 -20.46 -0.60
CA PHE A 244 -16.72 -19.33 -0.73
C PHE A 244 -17.34 -19.23 -2.11
N CYS A 245 -16.55 -19.27 -3.17
CA CYS A 245 -17.04 -19.18 -4.54
C CYS A 245 -18.01 -20.32 -4.90
N GLU A 246 -17.85 -21.50 -4.31
CA GLU A 246 -18.70 -22.67 -4.54
C GLU A 246 -19.96 -22.72 -3.65
N GLY A 247 -20.14 -21.72 -2.76
CA GLY A 247 -21.29 -21.63 -1.86
C GLY A 247 -21.23 -22.52 -0.62
N ASN A 248 -20.04 -23.02 -0.28
CA ASN A 248 -19.79 -23.91 0.85
C ASN A 248 -19.25 -23.18 2.10
N HIS A 249 -19.06 -21.86 2.02
CA HIS A 249 -18.46 -21.09 3.12
C HIS A 249 -19.42 -20.94 4.32
N PRO A 250 -19.00 -21.23 5.56
CA PRO A 250 -19.88 -21.28 6.74
C PRO A 250 -20.72 -20.02 6.99
N LEU A 251 -20.17 -18.83 6.73
CA LEU A 251 -20.88 -17.56 6.91
C LEU A 251 -21.66 -17.05 5.69
N PHE A 252 -21.44 -17.65 4.52
CA PHE A 252 -22.08 -17.23 3.28
C PHE A 252 -22.66 -18.44 2.54
N PRO A 253 -23.52 -19.25 3.21
CA PRO A 253 -24.02 -20.49 2.62
C PRO A 253 -24.82 -20.20 1.36
N GLY A 254 -24.49 -20.89 0.28
CA GLY A 254 -25.16 -20.78 -1.02
C GLY A 254 -24.81 -19.54 -1.85
N PHE A 255 -24.00 -18.61 -1.33
CA PHE A 255 -23.49 -17.50 -2.14
C PHE A 255 -22.41 -18.01 -3.11
N ARG A 256 -22.54 -17.78 -4.41
CA ARG A 256 -21.62 -18.32 -5.42
C ARG A 256 -20.88 -17.24 -6.18
N MET A 257 -19.63 -17.52 -6.54
CA MET A 257 -18.76 -16.75 -7.46
C MET A 257 -17.91 -17.70 -8.33
N ASP A 258 -18.47 -18.87 -8.65
CA ASP A 258 -17.85 -19.95 -9.43
C ASP A 258 -18.18 -19.90 -10.93
N GLY A 259 -18.83 -18.83 -11.38
CA GLY A 259 -19.28 -18.62 -12.76
C GLY A 259 -20.52 -19.42 -13.17
N SER A 260 -21.14 -20.18 -12.27
CA SER A 260 -22.35 -20.97 -12.57
C SER A 260 -23.59 -20.12 -12.93
N ASP A 261 -23.59 -18.83 -12.57
CA ASP A 261 -24.64 -17.87 -12.90
C ASP A 261 -24.34 -17.04 -14.17
N GLY A 262 -23.28 -17.37 -14.91
CA GLY A 262 -22.89 -16.69 -16.15
C GLY A 262 -22.04 -15.42 -15.93
N GLU A 263 -21.80 -15.03 -14.69
CA GLU A 263 -20.83 -14.01 -14.30
C GLU A 263 -19.41 -14.60 -14.26
N PRO A 264 -18.34 -13.79 -14.11
CA PRO A 264 -16.97 -14.31 -14.05
C PRO A 264 -16.74 -15.31 -12.90
N ASP A 265 -15.89 -16.30 -13.15
CA ASP A 265 -15.43 -17.28 -12.15
C ASP A 265 -14.23 -16.72 -11.38
N TYR A 266 -14.42 -16.48 -10.08
CA TYR A 266 -13.43 -15.90 -9.17
C TYR A 266 -12.70 -16.95 -8.33
N ARG A 267 -12.89 -18.24 -8.58
CA ARG A 267 -12.07 -19.28 -7.96
C ARG A 267 -10.59 -19.05 -8.27
N PHE A 268 -9.75 -19.29 -7.28
CA PHE A 268 -8.31 -19.22 -7.42
C PHE A 268 -7.74 -20.60 -7.73
N ASP A 269 -7.44 -20.82 -9.01
CA ASP A 269 -6.78 -22.04 -9.49
C ASP A 269 -5.26 -21.88 -9.44
N ILE A 270 -4.64 -22.43 -8.40
CA ILE A 270 -3.17 -22.45 -8.21
C ILE A 270 -2.44 -23.36 -9.22
N THR A 271 -3.18 -24.17 -9.99
CA THR A 271 -2.61 -25.00 -11.05
C THR A 271 -2.63 -24.32 -12.42
N HIS A 272 -3.34 -23.18 -12.54
CA HIS A 272 -3.44 -22.43 -13.78
C HIS A 272 -2.07 -21.92 -14.22
N PRO A 273 -1.65 -22.11 -15.49
CA PRO A 273 -0.29 -21.82 -15.95
C PRO A 273 0.10 -20.33 -15.98
N GLU A 274 -0.82 -19.43 -15.66
CA GLU A 274 -0.68 -17.98 -15.84
C GLU A 274 -1.21 -17.14 -14.68
N ARG A 275 -1.95 -17.74 -13.73
CA ARG A 275 -2.56 -17.03 -12.59
C ARG A 275 -1.83 -17.30 -11.27
N PHE A 276 -0.75 -18.07 -11.32
CA PHE A 276 0.01 -18.49 -10.16
C PHE A 276 1.50 -18.46 -10.47
N GLY A 277 2.30 -17.87 -9.58
CA GLY A 277 3.73 -17.75 -9.81
C GLY A 277 4.46 -16.94 -8.74
N ASN A 278 5.64 -16.45 -9.10
CA ASN A 278 6.41 -15.54 -8.27
C ASN A 278 7.13 -14.46 -9.09
N PHE A 279 7.30 -13.30 -8.48
CA PHE A 279 8.19 -12.26 -8.98
C PHE A 279 9.63 -12.59 -8.63
N HIS A 280 10.51 -12.50 -9.62
CA HIS A 280 11.94 -12.67 -9.45
C HIS A 280 12.67 -11.40 -9.90
N ILE A 281 13.68 -10.96 -9.16
CA ILE A 281 14.46 -9.78 -9.52
C ILE A 281 15.93 -10.16 -9.55
N GLU A 282 16.54 -10.01 -10.72
CA GLU A 282 17.95 -10.26 -10.97
C GLU A 282 18.53 -9.05 -11.71
N GLN A 283 19.66 -8.52 -11.23
CA GLN A 283 20.32 -7.34 -11.82
C GLN A 283 19.38 -6.13 -12.01
N GLU A 284 18.48 -5.92 -11.05
CA GLU A 284 17.43 -4.87 -11.05
C GLU A 284 16.36 -5.00 -12.16
N GLU A 285 16.38 -6.10 -12.92
CA GLU A 285 15.36 -6.43 -13.90
C GLU A 285 14.29 -7.36 -13.29
N LEU A 286 13.02 -7.09 -13.62
CA LEU A 286 11.88 -7.85 -13.12
C LEU A 286 11.55 -9.00 -14.05
N TYR A 287 11.33 -10.17 -13.44
CA TYR A 287 10.92 -11.40 -14.08
C TYR A 287 9.66 -11.93 -13.40
N LEU A 288 8.82 -12.64 -14.14
CA LEU A 288 7.67 -13.36 -13.60
C LEU A 288 7.80 -14.85 -13.92
N VAL A 289 7.98 -15.67 -12.90
CA VAL A 289 8.10 -17.12 -13.00
C VAL A 289 6.75 -17.74 -12.69
N LEU A 290 6.09 -18.28 -13.71
CA LEU A 290 4.74 -18.84 -13.63
C LEU A 290 4.77 -20.35 -13.38
N GLY A 291 3.81 -20.84 -12.59
CA GLY A 291 3.63 -22.25 -12.25
C GLY A 291 4.24 -22.68 -10.92
N THR A 292 4.98 -21.81 -10.24
CA THR A 292 5.58 -22.11 -8.93
C THR A 292 5.68 -20.87 -8.06
N ILE A 293 5.52 -21.04 -6.74
CA ILE A 293 5.81 -20.01 -5.71
C ILE A 293 7.14 -20.25 -5.01
N GLU A 294 7.87 -21.30 -5.41
CA GLU A 294 9.18 -21.61 -4.86
C GLU A 294 10.19 -20.56 -5.31
N GLN A 295 11.04 -20.14 -4.39
CA GLN A 295 12.08 -19.14 -4.65
C GLN A 295 13.40 -19.58 -3.99
N PRO A 296 14.55 -19.23 -4.59
CA PRO A 296 15.83 -19.51 -3.96
C PRO A 296 15.95 -18.71 -2.66
N GLY A 297 16.25 -19.38 -1.54
CA GLY A 297 16.51 -18.72 -0.26
C GLY A 297 15.33 -18.64 0.68
N GLU A 298 14.23 -19.27 0.26
CA GLU A 298 12.97 -19.27 0.97
C GLU A 298 12.51 -20.70 1.23
N GLY A 299 11.68 -20.89 2.26
CA GLY A 299 11.00 -22.16 2.51
C GLY A 299 11.97 -23.35 2.54
N ARG A 300 11.66 -24.39 1.77
CA ARG A 300 12.51 -25.59 1.64
C ARG A 300 13.84 -25.34 0.90
N PHE A 301 13.99 -24.21 0.22
CA PHE A 301 15.19 -23.80 -0.51
C PHE A 301 15.99 -22.71 0.22
N LYS A 302 15.77 -22.52 1.53
CA LYS A 302 16.46 -21.52 2.36
C LYS A 302 17.99 -21.59 2.28
N ASP A 303 18.55 -22.79 2.21
CA ASP A 303 19.99 -23.04 2.25
C ASP A 303 20.65 -22.99 0.86
N VAL A 304 19.85 -22.87 -0.20
CA VAL A 304 20.37 -22.66 -1.56
C VAL A 304 21.08 -21.31 -1.58
N THR A 305 22.24 -21.20 -2.24
CA THR A 305 23.01 -19.94 -2.36
C THR A 305 22.87 -19.29 -3.73
N ASP A 306 22.58 -20.08 -4.76
CA ASP A 306 22.26 -19.58 -6.09
C ASP A 306 20.90 -18.87 -6.09
N ARG A 307 20.91 -17.56 -6.24
CA ARG A 307 19.74 -16.67 -6.24
C ARG A 307 19.36 -16.21 -7.65
N SER A 308 20.00 -16.74 -8.69
CA SER A 308 19.75 -16.38 -10.10
C SER A 308 18.56 -17.13 -10.69
N LEU A 309 18.15 -16.75 -11.91
CA LEU A 309 17.15 -17.50 -12.67
C LEU A 309 17.56 -18.97 -12.95
N SER A 310 18.86 -19.27 -12.96
CA SER A 310 19.33 -20.65 -13.17
C SER A 310 18.88 -21.60 -12.06
N PHE A 311 18.47 -21.09 -10.89
CA PHE A 311 17.79 -21.87 -9.86
C PHE A 311 16.60 -22.65 -10.41
N TYR A 312 15.76 -22.00 -11.22
CA TYR A 312 14.52 -22.59 -11.74
C TYR A 312 14.77 -23.66 -12.82
N GLU A 313 15.93 -23.63 -13.46
CA GLU A 313 16.36 -24.65 -14.44
C GLU A 313 16.99 -25.86 -13.75
N LYS A 314 17.72 -25.63 -12.65
CA LYS A 314 18.47 -26.66 -11.91
C LYS A 314 17.61 -27.51 -10.97
N HIS A 315 16.42 -27.03 -10.63
CA HIS A 315 15.50 -27.73 -9.72
C HIS A 315 14.27 -28.22 -10.49
N GLU A 316 13.82 -29.43 -10.17
CA GLU A 316 12.58 -30.01 -10.71
C GLU A 316 11.36 -29.30 -10.14
N LEU A 317 11.09 -28.10 -10.66
CA LEU A 317 9.97 -27.25 -10.29
C LEU A 317 8.91 -27.24 -11.39
N PRO A 318 7.61 -27.10 -11.06
CA PRO A 318 6.52 -27.08 -12.04
C PRO A 318 6.43 -25.76 -12.82
N VAL A 319 7.56 -25.17 -13.21
CA VAL A 319 7.64 -23.93 -13.98
C VAL A 319 6.94 -24.14 -15.33
N LYS A 320 5.97 -23.28 -15.63
CA LYS A 320 5.23 -23.29 -16.90
C LYS A 320 5.81 -22.29 -17.89
N ARG A 321 6.24 -21.13 -17.41
CA ARG A 321 6.76 -20.05 -18.23
C ARG A 321 7.56 -19.06 -17.38
N ILE A 322 8.64 -18.53 -17.93
CA ILE A 322 9.34 -17.38 -17.37
C ILE A 322 9.14 -16.20 -18.32
N ILE A 323 8.59 -15.10 -17.82
CA ILE A 323 8.47 -13.85 -18.56
C ILE A 323 9.65 -12.98 -18.17
N SER A 324 10.50 -12.71 -19.16
CA SER A 324 11.77 -11.99 -18.95
C SER A 324 11.64 -10.52 -19.31
N GLY A 325 12.10 -9.68 -18.38
CA GLY A 325 12.21 -8.25 -18.55
C GLY A 325 11.01 -7.45 -18.07
N THR A 326 11.30 -6.32 -17.43
CA THR A 326 10.30 -5.50 -16.73
C THR A 326 9.14 -5.08 -17.62
N SER A 327 9.40 -4.70 -18.89
CA SER A 327 8.32 -4.30 -19.81
C SER A 327 7.36 -5.46 -20.12
N ALA A 328 7.90 -6.66 -20.37
CA ALA A 328 7.08 -7.83 -20.68
C ALA A 328 6.25 -8.27 -19.48
N VAL A 329 6.82 -8.20 -18.27
CA VAL A 329 6.08 -8.47 -17.03
C VAL A 329 4.97 -7.44 -16.81
N VAL A 330 5.25 -6.15 -17.02
CA VAL A 330 4.27 -5.06 -16.93
C VAL A 330 3.10 -5.31 -17.88
N ASP A 331 3.38 -5.59 -19.16
CA ASP A 331 2.34 -5.82 -20.16
C ASP A 331 1.50 -7.05 -19.84
N PHE A 332 2.15 -8.14 -19.40
CA PHE A 332 1.46 -9.37 -19.00
C PHE A 332 0.54 -9.16 -17.80
N ILE A 333 1.05 -8.57 -16.70
CA ILE A 333 0.26 -8.33 -15.49
C ILE A 333 -0.89 -7.36 -15.79
N TRP A 334 -0.65 -6.34 -16.61
CA TRP A 334 -1.68 -5.41 -17.04
C TRP A 334 -2.82 -6.11 -17.78
N GLU A 335 -2.49 -6.94 -18.77
CA GLU A 335 -3.49 -7.70 -19.53
C GLU A 335 -4.25 -8.68 -18.63
N LEU A 336 -3.54 -9.51 -17.87
CA LEU A 336 -4.12 -10.50 -16.96
C LEU A 336 -5.13 -9.87 -15.99
N SER A 337 -4.74 -8.78 -15.34
CA SER A 337 -5.56 -8.10 -14.35
C SER A 337 -6.71 -7.27 -14.91
N SER A 338 -6.93 -7.28 -16.24
CA SER A 338 -8.10 -6.67 -16.89
C SER A 338 -9.26 -7.64 -17.09
N GLN A 339 -9.07 -8.94 -16.80
CA GLN A 339 -9.95 -10.01 -17.32
C GLN A 339 -11.00 -10.52 -16.32
N CYS A 340 -11.24 -9.81 -15.21
CA CYS A 340 -12.11 -10.26 -14.12
C CYS A 340 -11.71 -11.64 -13.58
N ILE A 341 -10.44 -11.76 -13.17
CA ILE A 341 -9.86 -13.03 -12.72
C ILE A 341 -9.40 -12.95 -11.26
N THR A 342 -9.08 -14.12 -10.70
CA THR A 342 -8.26 -14.25 -9.49
C THR A 342 -6.89 -14.82 -9.84
N ALA A 343 -5.83 -14.19 -9.35
CA ALA A 343 -4.45 -14.66 -9.46
C ALA A 343 -3.71 -14.46 -8.14
N GLY A 344 -2.55 -15.12 -7.99
CA GLY A 344 -1.69 -14.95 -6.82
C GLY A 344 -0.22 -15.09 -7.16
N PHE A 345 0.59 -14.19 -6.61
CA PHE A 345 2.02 -14.12 -6.87
C PHE A 345 2.80 -13.98 -5.58
N ARG A 346 3.84 -14.79 -5.43
CA ARG A 346 4.82 -14.60 -4.36
C ARG A 346 5.81 -13.50 -4.75
N ASP A 347 5.99 -12.51 -3.89
CA ASP A 347 6.94 -11.41 -4.06
C ASP A 347 8.37 -11.84 -3.68
N ASN A 348 9.38 -11.11 -4.15
CA ASN A 348 10.79 -11.47 -3.95
C ASN A 348 11.33 -10.95 -2.61
N PHE A 349 11.21 -11.77 -1.56
CA PHE A 349 11.63 -11.37 -0.21
C PHE A 349 13.13 -11.10 -0.11
N GLN A 350 13.95 -11.96 -0.72
CA GLN A 350 15.42 -11.85 -0.67
C GLN A 350 15.90 -10.53 -1.29
N PHE A 351 15.26 -10.09 -2.38
CA PHE A 351 15.53 -8.77 -2.97
C PHE A 351 15.11 -7.62 -2.05
N TRP A 352 13.94 -7.72 -1.41
CA TRP A 352 13.50 -6.72 -0.43
C TRP A 352 14.49 -6.57 0.72
N LYS A 353 14.93 -7.70 1.28
CA LYS A 353 15.95 -7.77 2.33
C LYS A 353 17.29 -7.19 1.88
N MET A 354 17.75 -7.52 0.67
CA MET A 354 18.98 -6.97 0.09
C MET A 354 18.94 -5.44 -0.02
N LYS A 355 17.77 -4.87 -0.33
CA LYS A 355 17.54 -3.41 -0.37
C LYS A 355 17.22 -2.83 1.01
N GLY A 356 17.52 -3.54 2.10
CA GLY A 356 17.33 -3.07 3.47
C GLY A 356 15.87 -2.91 3.87
N ASN A 357 14.96 -3.70 3.29
CA ASN A 357 13.51 -3.64 3.54
C ASN A 357 12.89 -2.27 3.21
N THR A 358 13.49 -1.54 2.26
CA THR A 358 13.01 -0.24 1.77
C THR A 358 12.01 -0.37 0.62
N GLN A 359 11.37 0.74 0.26
CA GLN A 359 10.44 0.84 -0.88
C GLN A 359 11.04 0.33 -2.20
N GLU A 360 12.35 0.51 -2.42
CA GLU A 360 13.02 0.08 -3.64
C GLU A 360 13.00 -1.44 -3.85
N GLY A 361 13.00 -2.19 -2.75
CA GLY A 361 12.93 -3.64 -2.74
C GLY A 361 11.52 -4.20 -2.58
N GLY A 362 10.53 -3.35 -2.32
CA GLY A 362 9.17 -3.75 -1.97
C GLY A 362 8.41 -4.47 -3.09
N LYS A 363 7.20 -4.90 -2.76
CA LYS A 363 6.26 -5.58 -3.66
C LYS A 363 5.95 -4.70 -4.86
N PHE A 364 6.16 -5.23 -6.06
CA PHE A 364 5.91 -4.51 -7.29
C PHE A 364 4.43 -4.17 -7.47
N PHE A 365 4.08 -2.88 -7.49
CA PHE A 365 2.70 -2.42 -7.64
C PHE A 365 2.52 -1.61 -8.93
N LEU A 366 1.92 -2.24 -9.94
CA LEU A 366 1.60 -1.62 -11.21
C LEU A 366 0.30 -0.82 -11.10
N PHE A 367 0.32 0.44 -11.53
CA PHE A 367 -0.88 1.30 -11.59
C PHE A 367 -0.84 2.27 -12.78
N ASP A 368 -2.01 2.80 -13.15
CA ASP A 368 -2.13 3.92 -14.08
C ASP A 368 -2.95 5.06 -13.47
N ALA A 369 -2.28 6.17 -13.14
CA ALA A 369 -2.91 7.39 -12.63
C ALA A 369 -3.27 8.39 -13.74
N SER A 370 -3.39 7.94 -15.00
CA SER A 370 -3.74 8.79 -16.13
C SER A 370 -5.22 9.20 -16.12
N LYS A 371 -5.52 10.42 -16.56
CA LYS A 371 -6.90 10.94 -16.60
C LYS A 371 -7.88 10.11 -17.44
N ASN A 372 -7.36 9.37 -18.42
CA ASN A 372 -8.16 8.57 -19.36
C ASN A 372 -8.22 7.09 -18.97
N THR A 373 -7.65 6.70 -17.83
CA THR A 373 -7.70 5.31 -17.39
C THR A 373 -9.13 4.88 -17.10
N LYS A 374 -9.47 3.69 -17.59
CA LYS A 374 -10.71 2.98 -17.27
C LYS A 374 -10.51 2.01 -16.11
N ARG A 375 -9.37 2.08 -15.42
CA ARG A 375 -9.00 1.17 -14.34
C ARG A 375 -8.63 1.92 -13.07
N HIS A 376 -8.76 1.23 -11.95
CA HIS A 376 -8.28 1.72 -10.67
C HIS A 376 -7.64 0.57 -9.91
N GLU A 377 -6.33 0.65 -9.75
CA GLU A 377 -5.54 -0.34 -9.03
C GLU A 377 -5.44 0.03 -7.54
N ILE A 378 -5.77 -0.92 -6.67
CA ILE A 378 -5.71 -0.78 -5.21
C ILE A 378 -4.73 -1.81 -4.65
N PHE A 379 -3.96 -1.44 -3.62
CA PHE A 379 -3.07 -2.34 -2.88
C PHE A 379 -3.33 -2.23 -1.38
N PHE A 380 -3.69 -3.35 -0.75
CA PHE A 380 -3.85 -3.49 0.69
C PHE A 380 -2.67 -4.24 1.30
N ASP A 381 -2.03 -3.66 2.30
CA ASP A 381 -0.93 -4.30 3.05
C ASP A 381 -0.78 -3.63 4.43
N ASP A 382 -0.58 -4.41 5.49
CA ASP A 382 -0.50 -3.91 6.87
C ASP A 382 0.79 -3.14 7.18
N ASN A 383 1.86 -3.40 6.41
CA ASN A 383 3.19 -2.82 6.59
C ASN A 383 3.44 -1.55 5.76
N VAL A 384 2.38 -0.98 5.18
CA VAL A 384 2.45 0.30 4.47
C VAL A 384 2.73 1.44 5.43
N HIS A 385 3.77 2.22 5.16
CA HIS A 385 4.09 3.45 5.89
C HIS A 385 3.47 4.68 5.22
N PHE A 386 3.09 5.69 6.01
CA PHE A 386 2.50 6.90 5.43
C PHE A 386 3.54 7.80 4.74
N LYS A 387 4.82 7.67 5.10
CA LYS A 387 5.90 8.49 4.54
C LYS A 387 6.41 7.99 3.19
N ASP A 388 6.61 6.68 3.05
CA ASP A 388 7.36 6.10 1.93
C ASP A 388 6.79 4.77 1.41
N LEU A 389 5.59 4.37 1.85
CA LEU A 389 4.93 3.09 1.55
C LEU A 389 5.69 1.82 1.98
N LYS A 390 6.98 1.92 2.34
CA LYS A 390 7.93 0.88 2.76
C LYS A 390 7.91 -0.43 1.97
N ILE A 391 6.86 -1.22 2.12
CA ILE A 391 6.70 -2.54 1.54
C ILE A 391 6.14 -2.51 0.11
N VAL A 392 5.50 -1.42 -0.31
CA VAL A 392 4.92 -1.30 -1.66
C VAL A 392 5.83 -0.48 -2.56
N ARG A 393 6.29 -1.08 -3.67
CA ARG A 393 7.08 -0.43 -4.72
C ARG A 393 6.18 0.03 -5.87
N PRO A 394 5.78 1.31 -5.91
CA PRO A 394 4.90 1.82 -6.96
C PRO A 394 5.61 1.85 -8.31
N TYR A 395 4.92 1.39 -9.35
CA TYR A 395 5.39 1.38 -10.72
C TYR A 395 4.29 1.90 -11.65
N HIS A 396 4.47 3.14 -12.14
CA HIS A 396 3.49 3.74 -13.04
C HIS A 396 3.70 3.23 -14.47
N ARG A 397 2.68 2.58 -15.04
CA ARG A 397 2.71 1.94 -16.36
C ARG A 397 3.35 2.81 -17.44
N MET A 398 2.85 4.03 -17.60
CA MET A 398 3.32 4.97 -18.65
C MET A 398 4.57 5.79 -18.27
N ARG A 399 5.00 5.78 -17.00
CA ARG A 399 6.02 6.70 -16.45
C ARG A 399 7.00 5.92 -15.57
N GLN A 400 7.65 4.94 -16.19
CA GLN A 400 8.51 3.92 -15.56
C GLN A 400 9.71 4.46 -14.75
N ARG A 401 10.02 5.77 -14.81
CA ARG A 401 11.22 6.38 -14.21
C ARG A 401 10.96 7.51 -13.21
N ARG A 402 9.71 7.79 -12.83
CA ARG A 402 9.42 8.84 -11.84
C ARG A 402 9.36 8.26 -10.42
N SER A 403 10.04 8.91 -9.49
CA SER A 403 9.76 8.74 -8.06
C SER A 403 8.35 9.27 -7.83
N TRP A 404 7.45 8.39 -7.40
CA TRP A 404 6.10 8.78 -6.99
C TRP A 404 6.12 8.97 -5.48
N TRP A 405 5.65 10.13 -5.05
CA TRP A 405 5.39 10.39 -3.64
C TRP A 405 4.38 9.36 -3.11
N GLY A 406 4.68 8.73 -1.98
CA GLY A 406 3.80 7.72 -1.39
C GLY A 406 2.43 8.28 -0.99
N LEU A 407 2.37 9.54 -0.56
CA LEU A 407 1.16 10.19 -0.03
C LEU A 407 -0.01 10.30 -1.02
N PRO A 408 0.18 10.79 -2.26
CA PRO A 408 -0.87 10.73 -3.26
C PRO A 408 -1.43 9.32 -3.49
N LEU A 409 -0.58 8.30 -3.42
CA LEU A 409 -1.00 6.90 -3.56
C LEU A 409 -1.76 6.40 -2.34
N LEU A 410 -1.40 6.79 -1.11
CA LEU A 410 -2.15 6.44 0.12
C LEU A 410 -3.60 6.96 0.14
N ARG A 411 -3.84 8.04 -0.59
CA ARG A 411 -5.18 8.62 -0.74
C ARG A 411 -6.02 7.89 -1.77
N THR A 412 -5.39 7.29 -2.76
CA THR A 412 -6.08 6.87 -3.99
C THR A 412 -5.88 5.42 -4.36
N HIS A 413 -4.70 4.83 -4.17
CA HIS A 413 -4.34 3.48 -4.66
C HIS A 413 -3.81 2.53 -3.58
N VAL A 414 -3.32 3.01 -2.44
CA VAL A 414 -2.69 2.17 -1.42
C VAL A 414 -3.40 2.37 -0.10
N CYS A 415 -3.69 1.27 0.60
CA CYS A 415 -4.27 1.28 1.93
C CYS A 415 -3.37 0.48 2.87
N ARG A 416 -3.01 1.11 4.00
CA ARG A 416 -2.45 0.38 5.14
C ARG A 416 -3.57 -0.42 5.77
N ALA A 417 -3.53 -1.74 5.63
CA ALA A 417 -4.57 -2.60 6.16
C ALA A 417 -4.53 -2.63 7.69
N ASP A 418 -5.68 -2.46 8.33
CA ASP A 418 -5.81 -2.45 9.77
C ASP A 418 -6.40 -3.78 10.26
N ALA A 419 -5.54 -4.63 10.84
CA ALA A 419 -5.93 -5.96 11.28
C ALA A 419 -7.04 -5.92 12.35
N LEU A 420 -6.95 -5.00 13.31
CA LEU A 420 -7.93 -4.89 14.41
C LEU A 420 -9.33 -4.56 13.86
N THR A 421 -9.41 -3.61 12.93
CA THR A 421 -10.65 -3.16 12.31
C THR A 421 -11.17 -4.20 11.34
N ALA A 422 -10.31 -4.83 10.54
CA ALA A 422 -10.69 -5.91 9.63
C ALA A 422 -11.29 -7.13 10.35
N ILE A 423 -10.91 -7.38 11.61
CA ILE A 423 -11.51 -8.43 12.45
C ILE A 423 -12.88 -7.99 13.01
N ASN A 424 -12.99 -6.74 13.47
CA ASN A 424 -14.19 -6.26 14.19
C ASN A 424 -15.29 -5.68 13.30
N ASP A 425 -14.96 -5.24 12.08
CA ASP A 425 -15.87 -4.60 11.15
C ASP A 425 -15.89 -5.33 9.80
N ASP A 426 -16.96 -6.09 9.60
CA ASP A 426 -17.30 -6.80 8.36
C ASP A 426 -17.30 -5.87 7.13
N LEU A 427 -17.46 -4.56 7.27
CA LEU A 427 -17.50 -3.60 6.16
C LEU A 427 -16.17 -2.86 5.94
N TYR A 428 -15.12 -3.18 6.71
CA TYR A 428 -13.84 -2.47 6.66
C TYR A 428 -13.29 -2.31 5.23
N PHE A 429 -13.12 -3.42 4.50
CA PHE A 429 -12.56 -3.35 3.14
C PHE A 429 -13.51 -2.70 2.13
N VAL A 430 -14.84 -2.79 2.34
CA VAL A 430 -15.83 -2.08 1.53
C VAL A 430 -15.64 -0.58 1.69
N ALA A 431 -15.57 -0.09 2.93
CA ALA A 431 -15.38 1.31 3.24
C ALA A 431 -14.05 1.84 2.70
N GLU A 432 -12.96 1.07 2.81
CA GLU A 432 -11.66 1.48 2.30
C GLU A 432 -11.61 1.54 0.76
N VAL A 433 -12.22 0.59 0.05
CA VAL A 433 -12.35 0.66 -1.42
C VAL A 433 -13.14 1.90 -1.82
N GLN A 434 -14.30 2.15 -1.20
CA GLN A 434 -15.12 3.33 -1.48
C GLN A 434 -14.36 4.64 -1.21
N ARG A 435 -13.62 4.72 -0.10
CA ARG A 435 -12.77 5.87 0.23
C ARG A 435 -11.73 6.14 -0.85
N LEU A 436 -11.02 5.09 -1.28
CA LEU A 436 -9.99 5.19 -2.32
C LEU A 436 -10.59 5.60 -3.67
N GLU A 437 -11.72 5.01 -4.06
CA GLU A 437 -12.43 5.34 -5.31
C GLU A 437 -12.94 6.79 -5.31
N ALA A 438 -13.56 7.25 -4.22
CA ALA A 438 -14.05 8.62 -4.09
C ALA A 438 -12.91 9.64 -4.17
N ASN A 439 -11.79 9.37 -3.49
CA ASN A 439 -10.60 10.22 -3.56
C ASN A 439 -9.97 10.20 -4.95
N TYR A 440 -9.96 9.05 -5.62
CA TYR A 440 -9.41 8.95 -6.96
C TYR A 440 -10.28 9.67 -7.99
N ALA A 441 -11.60 9.55 -7.88
CA ALA A 441 -12.55 10.32 -8.69
C ALA A 441 -12.32 11.84 -8.51
N THR A 442 -12.18 12.30 -7.26
CA THR A 442 -11.86 13.69 -6.94
C THR A 442 -10.55 14.14 -7.58
N LYS A 443 -9.49 13.32 -7.48
CA LYS A 443 -8.19 13.61 -8.12
C LYS A 443 -8.32 13.72 -9.65
N LEU A 444 -9.00 12.78 -10.30
CA LEU A 444 -9.14 12.79 -11.76
C LEU A 444 -10.00 13.94 -12.26
N ALA A 445 -11.07 14.27 -11.52
CA ALA A 445 -11.88 15.44 -11.75
C ALA A 445 -11.04 16.73 -11.69
N ALA A 446 -10.22 16.88 -10.65
CA ALA A 446 -9.27 17.99 -10.53
C ALA A 446 -8.27 18.04 -11.69
N MET A 447 -7.67 16.91 -12.06
CA MET A 447 -6.73 16.84 -13.19
C MET A 447 -7.38 17.22 -14.52
N GLN A 448 -8.62 16.79 -14.77
CA GLN A 448 -9.36 17.13 -15.98
C GLN A 448 -9.68 18.64 -16.02
N ARG A 449 -10.09 19.20 -14.88
CA ARG A 449 -10.34 20.62 -14.69
C ARG A 449 -9.09 21.46 -14.97
N CYS A 450 -7.95 21.12 -14.36
CA CYS A 450 -6.67 21.76 -14.64
C CYS A 450 -6.30 21.64 -16.13
N SER A 451 -6.42 20.44 -16.72
CA SER A 451 -6.13 20.24 -18.14
C SER A 451 -6.97 21.14 -19.05
N THR A 452 -8.25 21.36 -18.74
CA THR A 452 -9.15 22.23 -19.52
C THR A 452 -8.81 23.71 -19.33
N CYS A 453 -8.47 24.16 -18.11
CA CYS A 453 -8.00 25.54 -17.86
C CYS A 453 -6.79 25.86 -18.73
N LEU A 454 -5.77 24.99 -18.66
CA LEU A 454 -4.49 25.21 -19.33
C LEU A 454 -4.69 25.32 -20.85
N LEU A 455 -5.61 24.54 -21.43
CA LEU A 455 -5.97 24.57 -22.85
C LEU A 455 -6.70 25.85 -23.28
N ARG A 456 -7.28 26.61 -22.35
CA ARG A 456 -8.05 27.83 -22.63
C ARG A 456 -7.24 29.11 -22.43
N LEU A 457 -6.00 29.02 -21.93
CA LEU A 457 -5.13 30.18 -21.82
C LEU A 457 -4.78 30.72 -23.22
N PRO A 458 -4.95 32.03 -23.46
CA PRO A 458 -4.48 32.63 -24.70
C PRO A 458 -2.96 32.49 -24.76
N MET A 459 -2.45 31.77 -25.75
CA MET A 459 -1.00 31.71 -26.00
C MET A 459 -0.50 33.11 -26.38
N GLN A 460 -0.02 33.87 -25.40
CA GLN A 460 0.73 35.08 -25.69
C GLN A 460 2.07 34.71 -26.33
N LYS A 461 2.55 35.58 -27.22
CA LYS A 461 3.61 35.29 -28.19
C LYS A 461 4.88 34.74 -27.54
N LYS A 462 5.27 33.56 -28.01
CA LYS A 462 6.57 32.88 -27.79
C LYS A 462 7.74 33.87 -27.73
N SER A 463 8.40 33.97 -26.57
CA SER A 463 9.84 34.24 -26.54
C SER A 463 10.57 32.91 -26.51
N THR A 464 11.34 32.62 -27.55
CA THR A 464 12.24 31.48 -27.65
C THR A 464 13.30 31.51 -26.55
N LEU A 465 13.15 30.67 -25.54
CA LEU A 465 14.23 30.24 -24.64
C LEU A 465 14.52 28.76 -24.90
N SER A 466 15.78 28.45 -25.18
CA SER A 466 16.24 27.14 -25.65
C SER A 466 16.27 26.10 -24.52
N LEU A 467 15.76 24.91 -24.84
CA LEU A 467 15.67 23.70 -24.00
C LEU A 467 17.03 23.01 -23.73
N SER A 468 18.08 23.74 -23.32
CA SER A 468 19.44 23.19 -23.19
C SER A 468 20.08 23.26 -21.80
N THR A 469 19.33 23.53 -20.73
CA THR A 469 19.93 23.77 -19.40
C THR A 469 19.36 22.89 -18.27
N MET A 470 18.71 21.77 -18.58
CA MET A 470 18.02 20.95 -17.56
C MET A 470 18.88 19.85 -16.88
N ASP A 471 20.17 19.69 -17.21
CA ASP A 471 20.98 18.58 -16.67
C ASP A 471 21.85 18.91 -15.45
N THR A 472 21.89 20.17 -14.97
CA THR A 472 22.95 20.58 -14.02
C THR A 472 22.51 21.10 -12.66
N MET A 473 21.24 21.00 -12.28
CA MET A 473 20.79 21.42 -10.93
C MET A 473 20.07 20.29 -10.19
N ARG A 474 20.86 19.30 -9.76
CA ARG A 474 20.48 18.34 -8.72
C ARG A 474 21.36 18.61 -7.50
N SER A 475 20.90 19.46 -6.60
CA SER A 475 21.44 19.55 -5.25
C SER A 475 20.47 20.33 -4.38
N GLU A 476 19.88 19.63 -3.41
CA GLU A 476 19.29 20.18 -2.18
C GLU A 476 18.10 21.15 -2.35
N THR A 477 16.92 20.62 -2.65
CA THR A 477 15.65 21.27 -2.31
C THR A 477 14.95 20.50 -1.19
N GLU A 478 14.68 21.18 -0.08
CA GLU A 478 13.82 20.67 0.99
C GLU A 478 12.44 20.33 0.41
N LYS A 479 12.05 19.07 0.62
CA LYS A 479 10.90 18.43 -0.04
C LYS A 479 9.58 19.05 0.39
N TYR A 480 8.94 19.77 -0.53
CA TYR A 480 7.59 20.28 -0.38
C TYR A 480 6.53 19.16 -0.45
N ASP A 481 5.54 19.21 0.44
CA ASP A 481 4.43 18.26 0.52
C ASP A 481 3.10 18.98 0.80
N ALA A 482 2.30 19.11 -0.25
CA ALA A 482 0.99 19.77 -0.23
C ALA A 482 -0.05 19.08 0.70
N TRP A 483 0.28 17.93 1.27
CA TRP A 483 -0.62 17.15 2.12
C TRP A 483 -0.24 17.19 3.59
N GLU A 484 0.77 17.97 4.01
CA GLU A 484 1.27 17.99 5.39
C GLU A 484 0.15 18.12 6.44
N SER A 485 -0.81 19.03 6.23
CA SER A 485 -1.94 19.26 7.14
C SER A 485 -3.02 18.17 7.13
N LEU A 486 -3.02 17.32 6.09
CA LEU A 486 -3.91 16.18 5.97
C LEU A 486 -3.15 14.85 6.10
N ARG A 487 -1.86 14.89 6.49
CA ARG A 487 -1.11 13.69 6.87
C ARG A 487 -1.77 13.13 8.11
N ARG A 488 -2.06 11.83 8.09
CA ARG A 488 -1.97 11.09 9.35
C ARG A 488 -0.49 11.05 9.66
N ASP A 489 -0.06 11.73 10.72
CA ASP A 489 1.32 11.61 11.21
C ASP A 489 1.60 10.13 11.48
N GLU A 490 2.79 9.63 11.17
CA GLU A 490 3.15 8.26 11.58
C GLU A 490 3.02 8.11 13.11
N LYS A 491 3.14 9.22 13.85
CA LYS A 491 2.86 9.30 15.29
C LYS A 491 1.40 8.98 15.67
N VAL A 492 0.42 9.09 14.77
CA VAL A 492 -0.97 8.71 15.13
C VAL A 492 -1.20 7.21 15.01
N LEU A 493 -0.25 6.45 14.47
CA LEU A 493 -0.30 5.00 14.39
C LEU A 493 0.80 4.38 15.24
N PRO A 494 0.70 3.08 15.56
CA PRO A 494 1.81 2.35 16.14
C PRO A 494 2.95 2.31 15.12
N ALA A 495 4.16 2.70 15.54
CA ALA A 495 5.33 2.56 14.70
C ALA A 495 5.47 1.08 14.26
N THR A 496 5.36 0.86 12.95
CA THR A 496 5.66 -0.39 12.29
C THR A 496 7.15 -0.66 12.45
N SER A 497 7.51 -1.76 13.12
CA SER A 497 8.92 -1.97 13.42
C SER A 497 9.75 -2.09 12.13
N GLU A 498 10.94 -1.48 12.12
CA GLU A 498 11.94 -1.73 11.07
C GLU A 498 12.31 -3.23 11.00
N SER A 499 12.10 -3.93 12.12
CA SER A 499 12.47 -5.33 12.31
C SER A 499 11.46 -6.34 11.78
N ASP A 500 10.18 -6.01 11.62
CA ASP A 500 9.15 -6.98 11.23
C ASP A 500 9.34 -7.49 9.79
N ALA A 501 10.06 -6.75 8.96
CA ALA A 501 10.43 -7.19 7.62
C ALA A 501 11.39 -8.39 7.61
N ASP A 502 12.22 -8.62 8.62
CA ASP A 502 13.19 -9.74 8.62
C ASP A 502 12.54 -11.13 8.85
N PHE A 503 11.22 -11.25 8.79
CA PHE A 503 10.47 -12.41 9.29
C PHE A 503 10.53 -13.65 8.39
N LEU A 504 10.80 -13.44 7.12
CA LEU A 504 10.58 -14.49 6.12
C LEU A 504 11.78 -15.42 5.94
N SER A 505 12.83 -15.28 6.77
CA SER A 505 13.90 -16.28 6.88
C SER A 505 14.17 -16.63 8.34
N PRO A 506 14.17 -17.93 8.73
CA PRO A 506 14.69 -18.33 10.03
C PRO A 506 16.18 -18.01 10.09
N VAL A 507 16.58 -17.30 11.14
CA VAL A 507 17.98 -16.97 11.45
C VAL A 507 18.81 -18.26 11.45
N SER A 508 19.86 -18.29 10.62
CA SER A 508 20.91 -19.30 10.64
C SER A 508 21.45 -19.48 12.07
N ALA A 509 21.39 -20.70 12.59
CA ALA A 509 22.15 -21.06 13.77
C ALA A 509 23.65 -21.03 13.40
N THR A 510 24.34 -19.94 13.72
CA THR A 510 25.80 -19.97 13.79
C THR A 510 26.19 -20.70 15.07
N GLN A 511 26.70 -21.91 14.90
CA GLN A 511 27.35 -22.69 15.95
C GLN A 511 28.56 -21.94 16.51
N ASP A 512 28.68 -22.02 17.83
CA ASP A 512 29.80 -21.58 18.66
C ASP A 512 31.16 -22.11 18.19
N ASN A 513 32.18 -21.28 18.44
CA ASN A 513 33.51 -21.60 18.99
C ASN A 513 34.66 -20.99 18.21
N LEU A 514 35.11 -19.80 18.63
CA LEU A 514 36.54 -19.52 18.66
C LEU A 514 36.92 -19.14 20.09
N LYS A 515 37.61 -20.10 20.70
CA LYS A 515 38.28 -20.03 22.00
C LYS A 515 39.33 -18.91 21.98
N PHE A 516 39.57 -18.35 23.16
CA PHE A 516 40.87 -17.84 23.65
C PHE A 516 42.05 -18.13 22.69
N ILE A 517 42.67 -17.09 22.13
CA ILE A 517 43.68 -16.22 22.76
C ILE A 517 43.48 -14.80 22.22
#